data_AF-A0A7X1TY80-F1
#
_entry.id   AF-A0A7X1TY80-F1
#
_cell.length_a   1.000
_cell.length_b   1.000
_cell.length_c   1.000
_cell.angle_alpha   90.00
_cell.angle_beta   90.00
_cell.angle_gamma   90.00
#
_symmetry.space_group_name_H-M   'P 1'
#
loop_
_entity.id
_entity.type
_entity.pdbx_description
1 polymer ?
#
loop_
_entity_poly.entity_id
_entity_poly.type
_entity_poly.pdbx_seq_one_letter_code
_entity_poly.pdbx_strand_id
1 'polypeptide(L)'
;MQTTLARFALVTRILRPSVAPCGRMLAPLVALVVAFAEMAVAGPTSPLYLSTGNEIQVLQGGSVLDSWPTGEQEYSIAVDTTLKTWTQGNPALSLLGREYLLDGTPTGGTYINTVGCCFRDGTTDGKFNYAIREAPVNNEIYRFNPDWTDPQLMTFGTVSGGPIEGRSSGIAYDSSDDTFWLASSNISATVSIVLHVSRTGGVISFFGVPRQAHDPSLAYDPADNTLWLYLSGPLGGESQLLQYSTIDDPNAPIPVPLSSQPGSGFVPAMEFQLHQTPPAIPEPSIAALLGAGLAALLCLRTRRYRQSAAEPALAHSTSFSM
;
A
#
# COMPACT_ATOMS: atom_id res chain seq x y z
N MET A 1 11.06 21.08 5.14
CA MET A 1 10.81 20.39 3.85
C MET A 1 9.82 21.20 3.03
N GLN A 2 10.35 22.09 2.20
CA GLN A 2 9.64 22.74 1.10
C GLN A 2 10.33 22.23 -0.15
N THR A 3 9.65 21.51 -1.04
CA THR A 3 9.91 21.42 -2.51
C THR A 3 9.17 20.24 -3.15
N THR A 4 7.86 20.39 -3.39
CA THR A 4 7.19 19.65 -4.48
C THR A 4 6.04 20.50 -5.04
N LEU A 5 6.37 21.62 -5.69
CA LEU A 5 5.41 22.42 -6.46
C LEU A 5 6.16 23.08 -7.62
N ALA A 6 6.64 22.27 -8.56
CA ALA A 6 7.21 22.77 -9.81
C ALA A 6 7.20 21.68 -10.89
N ARG A 7 6.06 21.49 -11.55
CA ARG A 7 5.96 21.00 -12.94
C ARG A 7 4.50 21.05 -13.44
N PHE A 8 4.00 22.26 -13.68
CA PHE A 8 2.87 22.48 -14.60
C PHE A 8 3.03 23.87 -15.25
N ALA A 9 4.01 23.99 -16.14
CA ALA A 9 4.20 25.19 -16.94
C ALA A 9 4.88 24.84 -18.27
N LEU A 10 4.15 24.25 -19.22
CA LEU A 10 4.34 24.52 -20.65
C LEU A 10 3.27 23.77 -21.47
N VAL A 11 2.29 24.50 -22.01
CA VAL A 11 1.77 24.47 -23.39
C VAL A 11 0.48 25.29 -23.36
N THR A 12 0.62 26.61 -23.48
CA THR A 12 -0.52 27.49 -23.78
C THR A 12 0.01 28.76 -24.45
N ARG A 13 0.49 28.62 -25.69
CA ARG A 13 0.67 29.76 -26.59
C ARG A 13 0.61 29.29 -28.03
N ILE A 14 -0.54 29.50 -28.66
CA ILE A 14 -0.78 30.25 -29.91
C ILE A 14 -2.15 29.83 -30.44
N LEU A 15 -3.21 30.46 -29.94
CA LEU A 15 -4.47 30.61 -30.65
C LEU A 15 -4.92 32.06 -30.43
N ARG A 16 -4.94 32.85 -31.50
CA ARG A 16 -5.50 34.22 -31.48
C ARG A 16 -7.03 34.10 -31.37
N PRO A 17 -7.68 34.78 -30.42
CA PRO A 17 -9.13 34.73 -30.30
C PRO A 17 -9.77 35.73 -31.27
N SER A 18 -10.54 35.22 -32.23
CA SER A 18 -11.59 35.98 -32.88
C SER A 18 -12.93 35.56 -32.28
N VAL A 19 -13.49 36.46 -31.47
CA VAL A 19 -14.92 36.65 -31.14
C VAL A 19 -15.76 35.39 -30.81
N ALA A 20 -15.83 35.06 -29.52
CA ALA A 20 -17.10 34.90 -28.77
C ALA A 20 -16.81 34.82 -27.26
N PRO A 21 -17.40 35.68 -26.41
CA PRO A 21 -17.05 35.82 -24.98
C PRO A 21 -17.73 34.74 -24.10
N CYS A 22 -17.57 33.47 -24.44
CA CYS A 22 -18.32 32.39 -23.77
C CYS A 22 -17.49 31.15 -23.37
N GLY A 23 -16.16 31.23 -23.44
CA GLY A 23 -15.22 30.17 -23.03
C GLY A 23 -14.58 30.33 -21.65
N ARG A 24 -14.86 31.42 -20.91
CA ARG A 24 -14.14 31.74 -19.65
C ARG A 24 -14.68 31.08 -18.38
N MET A 25 -15.87 30.47 -18.40
CA MET A 25 -16.46 29.80 -17.21
C MET A 25 -16.30 28.28 -17.16
N LEU A 26 -15.88 27.62 -18.26
CA LEU A 26 -15.67 26.17 -18.26
C LEU A 26 -14.32 25.74 -17.65
N ALA A 27 -13.29 26.58 -17.80
CA ALA A 27 -11.96 26.29 -17.26
C ALA A 27 -11.89 26.12 -15.72
N PRO A 28 -12.51 26.99 -14.88
CA PRO A 28 -12.44 26.82 -13.42
C PRO A 28 -13.24 25.61 -12.92
N LEU A 29 -14.28 25.20 -13.64
CA LEU A 29 -15.12 24.06 -13.23
C LEU A 29 -14.44 22.72 -13.55
N VAL A 30 -13.76 22.62 -14.70
CA VAL A 30 -12.91 21.45 -15.02
C VAL A 30 -11.72 21.35 -14.06
N ALA A 31 -11.11 22.48 -13.70
CA ALA A 31 -10.02 22.51 -12.70
C ALA A 31 -10.48 22.06 -11.30
N LEU A 32 -11.71 22.41 -10.89
CA LEU A 32 -12.28 21.98 -9.61
C LEU A 32 -12.55 20.46 -9.60
N VAL A 33 -13.07 19.89 -10.69
CA VAL A 33 -13.34 18.44 -10.79
C VAL A 33 -12.04 17.62 -10.82
N VAL A 34 -10.98 18.12 -11.44
CA VAL A 34 -9.65 17.48 -11.41
C VAL A 34 -9.01 17.57 -10.02
N ALA A 35 -9.20 18.67 -9.27
CA ALA A 35 -8.65 18.82 -7.93
C ALA A 35 -9.27 17.86 -6.88
N PHE A 36 -10.50 17.39 -7.08
CA PHE A 36 -11.12 16.36 -6.22
C PHE A 36 -10.72 14.92 -6.60
N ALA A 37 -10.24 14.70 -7.82
CA ALA A 37 -9.77 13.38 -8.27
C ALA A 37 -8.36 13.04 -7.76
N GLU A 38 -7.60 14.03 -7.30
CA GLU A 38 -6.22 13.88 -6.82
C GLU A 38 -6.08 13.98 -5.30
N MET A 39 -7.15 13.80 -4.53
CA MET A 39 -6.95 13.32 -3.15
C MET A 39 -6.47 11.87 -3.21
N ALA A 40 -5.23 11.69 -3.69
CA ALA A 40 -4.48 10.47 -3.51
C ALA A 40 -4.55 10.16 -2.03
N VAL A 41 -5.26 9.08 -1.70
CA VAL A 41 -5.36 8.59 -0.33
C VAL A 41 -3.92 8.31 0.08
N ALA A 42 -3.37 9.17 0.94
CA ALA A 42 -2.05 8.94 1.49
C ALA A 42 -2.21 7.74 2.42
N GLY A 43 -1.81 6.54 2.00
CA GLY A 43 -1.83 5.35 2.84
C GLY A 43 -2.48 4.13 2.20
N PRO A 44 -2.51 2.99 2.91
CA PRO A 44 -3.09 1.74 2.43
C PRO A 44 -4.56 1.91 2.05
N THR A 45 -4.95 1.37 0.90
CA THR A 45 -6.35 1.35 0.48
C THR A 45 -7.14 0.33 1.31
N SER A 46 -6.50 -0.79 1.63
CA SER A 46 -7.03 -1.81 2.52
C SER A 46 -6.48 -1.72 3.95
N PRO A 47 -7.13 -2.36 4.95
CA PRO A 47 -6.59 -2.42 6.30
C PRO A 47 -5.26 -3.17 6.33
N LEU A 48 -4.20 -2.45 6.69
CA LEU A 48 -2.86 -2.97 6.93
C LEU A 48 -2.71 -3.26 8.42
N TYR A 49 -2.49 -4.51 8.79
CA TYR A 49 -2.24 -4.90 10.17
C TYR A 49 -0.74 -4.82 10.43
N LEU A 50 -0.34 -4.10 11.48
CA LEU A 50 1.04 -3.97 11.92
C LEU A 50 1.18 -4.58 13.30
N SER A 51 2.17 -5.45 13.51
CA SER A 51 2.56 -5.79 14.87
C SER A 51 3.70 -4.90 15.34
N THR A 52 3.58 -4.35 16.55
CA THR A 52 4.69 -3.72 17.28
C THR A 52 5.35 -4.68 18.28
N GLY A 53 4.84 -5.90 18.35
CA GLY A 53 5.20 -6.95 19.29
C GLY A 53 4.37 -7.01 20.56
N ASN A 54 3.83 -5.89 21.04
CA ASN A 54 2.95 -5.86 22.22
C ASN A 54 1.59 -5.21 21.91
N GLU A 55 1.38 -4.78 20.68
CA GLU A 55 0.16 -4.17 20.17
C GLU A 55 0.05 -4.49 18.67
N ILE A 56 -1.17 -4.77 18.21
CA ILE A 56 -1.50 -4.70 16.78
C ILE A 56 -2.12 -3.34 16.51
N GLN A 57 -1.68 -2.70 15.43
CA GLN A 57 -2.29 -1.49 14.87
C GLN A 57 -2.89 -1.79 13.51
N VAL A 58 -4.07 -1.25 13.22
CA VAL A 58 -4.73 -1.36 11.92
C VAL A 58 -4.66 -0.01 11.24
N LEU A 59 -3.95 0.08 10.12
CA LEU A 59 -3.78 1.31 9.36
C LEU A 59 -4.59 1.28 8.08
N GLN A 60 -5.29 2.37 7.76
CA GLN A 60 -5.96 2.57 6.49
C GLN A 60 -6.04 4.06 6.17
N GLY A 61 -5.83 4.43 4.91
CA GLY A 61 -5.91 5.83 4.46
C GLY A 61 -5.00 6.81 5.22
N GLY A 62 -3.90 6.30 5.76
CA GLY A 62 -2.87 7.08 6.46
C GLY A 62 -3.16 7.39 7.92
N SER A 63 -4.19 6.77 8.50
CA SER A 63 -4.51 6.87 9.93
C SER A 63 -4.57 5.48 10.54
N VAL A 64 -4.33 5.41 11.85
CA VAL A 64 -4.63 4.21 12.64
C VAL A 64 -6.15 4.17 12.84
N LEU A 65 -6.79 3.15 12.28
CA LEU A 65 -8.22 2.88 12.38
C LEU A 65 -8.56 2.25 13.74
N ASP A 66 -7.73 1.31 14.18
CA ASP A 66 -7.90 0.56 15.42
C ASP A 66 -6.55 0.13 16.00
N SER A 67 -6.50 -0.15 17.30
CA SER A 67 -5.36 -0.80 17.93
C SER A 67 -5.75 -1.54 19.21
N TRP A 68 -5.03 -2.63 19.49
CA TRP A 68 -5.25 -3.41 20.70
C TRP A 68 -3.96 -4.05 21.21
N PRO A 69 -3.82 -4.20 22.54
CA PRO A 69 -2.68 -4.86 23.13
C PRO A 69 -2.67 -6.36 22.80
N THR A 70 -1.48 -6.92 22.61
CA THR A 70 -1.25 -8.36 22.41
C THR A 70 -0.52 -8.99 23.59
N GLY A 71 -0.19 -10.28 23.49
CA GLY A 71 0.85 -10.87 24.33
C GLY A 71 2.23 -10.26 24.03
N GLU A 72 3.22 -10.66 24.82
CA GLU A 72 4.60 -10.16 24.68
C GLU A 72 5.27 -10.73 23.43
N GLN A 73 5.89 -9.84 22.65
CA GLN A 73 6.72 -10.15 21.47
C GLN A 73 6.04 -10.97 20.37
N GLU A 74 4.76 -10.74 20.12
CA GLU A 74 3.99 -11.33 19.01
C GLU A 74 4.38 -10.70 17.68
N TYR A 75 5.54 -11.08 17.13
CA TYR A 75 6.13 -10.43 15.97
C TYR A 75 5.47 -10.87 14.68
N SER A 76 5.71 -12.10 14.23
CA SER A 76 5.21 -12.53 12.92
C SER A 76 3.70 -12.61 12.90
N ILE A 77 3.09 -12.09 11.85
CA ILE A 77 1.63 -12.09 11.69
C ILE A 77 1.24 -12.76 10.39
N ALA A 78 0.04 -13.34 10.36
CA ALA A 78 -0.60 -13.89 9.18
C ALA A 78 -2.07 -13.50 9.24
N VAL A 79 -2.59 -12.85 8.19
CA VAL A 79 -3.95 -12.31 8.17
C VAL A 79 -4.75 -12.92 7.03
N ASP A 80 -5.78 -13.67 7.40
CA ASP A 80 -6.75 -14.25 6.47
C ASP A 80 -8.18 -13.92 6.95
N THR A 81 -8.96 -14.91 7.39
CA THR A 81 -10.27 -14.70 8.03
C THR A 81 -10.12 -14.28 9.49
N THR A 82 -8.97 -14.58 10.08
CA THR A 82 -8.54 -14.17 11.42
C THR A 82 -7.09 -13.66 11.34
N LEU A 83 -6.66 -12.95 12.37
CA LEU A 83 -5.27 -12.54 12.56
C LEU A 83 -4.59 -13.54 13.48
N LYS A 84 -3.51 -14.17 13.01
CA LYS A 84 -2.71 -15.11 13.77
C LYS A 84 -1.32 -14.56 13.97
N THR A 85 -0.87 -14.50 15.21
CA THR A 85 0.47 -14.06 15.57
C THR A 85 1.35 -15.21 16.00
N TRP A 86 2.65 -15.01 15.88
CA TRP A 86 3.66 -15.92 16.41
C TRP A 86 4.71 -15.12 17.17
N THR A 87 5.14 -15.62 18.34
CA THR A 87 6.11 -14.89 19.17
C THR A 87 7.51 -14.96 18.59
N GLN A 88 8.35 -13.95 18.85
CA GLN A 88 9.78 -14.01 18.52
C GLN A 88 10.46 -15.28 19.10
N GLY A 89 9.82 -16.00 20.02
CA GLY A 89 10.33 -17.28 20.49
C GLY A 89 11.50 -17.11 21.43
N ASN A 90 11.58 -15.97 22.14
CA ASN A 90 12.45 -15.88 23.30
C ASN A 90 11.91 -16.85 24.36
N PRO A 91 12.62 -17.96 24.66
CA PRO A 91 12.12 -18.98 25.57
C PRO A 91 11.88 -18.46 26.99
N ALA A 92 12.44 -17.28 27.34
CA ALA A 92 12.18 -16.61 28.60
C ALA A 92 10.87 -15.80 28.64
N LEU A 93 10.28 -15.44 27.48
CA LEU A 93 9.22 -14.42 27.36
C LEU A 93 7.95 -14.90 26.63
N SER A 94 7.71 -16.22 26.58
CA SER A 94 6.60 -16.91 25.90
C SER A 94 6.93 -17.45 24.50
N LEU A 95 6.58 -18.72 24.30
CA LEU A 95 6.61 -19.42 23.01
C LEU A 95 5.21 -19.49 22.39
N LEU A 96 4.22 -18.74 22.89
CA LEU A 96 2.82 -18.90 22.50
C LEU A 96 2.36 -17.84 21.50
N GLY A 97 2.16 -18.23 20.24
CA GLY A 97 1.38 -17.46 19.28
C GLY A 97 -0.10 -17.45 19.65
N ARG A 98 -0.86 -16.50 19.10
CA ARG A 98 -2.29 -16.28 19.40
C ARG A 98 -3.11 -16.05 18.15
N GLU A 99 -4.41 -16.18 18.30
CA GLU A 99 -5.38 -15.90 17.25
C GLU A 99 -6.45 -14.90 17.71
N TYR A 100 -6.70 -13.92 16.87
CA TYR A 100 -7.64 -12.83 17.05
C TYR A 100 -8.61 -12.77 15.88
N LEU A 101 -9.85 -12.37 16.15
CA LEU A 101 -10.69 -11.82 15.08
C LEU A 101 -10.05 -10.53 14.54
N LEU A 102 -10.49 -10.09 13.36
CA LEU A 102 -9.93 -8.90 12.70
C LEU A 102 -10.23 -7.58 13.43
N ASP A 103 -11.11 -7.61 14.44
CA ASP A 103 -11.41 -6.51 15.37
C ASP A 103 -10.60 -6.58 16.68
N GLY A 104 -9.62 -7.49 16.75
CA GLY A 104 -8.77 -7.68 17.93
C GLY A 104 -9.36 -8.54 19.04
N THR A 105 -10.57 -9.08 18.88
CA THR A 105 -11.15 -9.99 19.88
C THR A 105 -10.37 -11.32 19.92
N PRO A 106 -9.79 -11.74 21.06
CA PRO A 106 -9.12 -13.03 21.15
C PRO A 106 -10.09 -14.18 20.91
N THR A 107 -9.71 -15.13 20.05
CA THR A 107 -10.53 -16.34 19.77
C THR A 107 -10.35 -17.43 20.83
N GLY A 108 -9.27 -17.35 21.61
CA GLY A 108 -8.81 -18.41 22.52
C GLY A 108 -7.83 -19.41 21.88
N GLY A 109 -7.60 -19.33 20.57
CA GLY A 109 -6.57 -20.11 19.88
C GLY A 109 -5.16 -19.72 20.32
N THR A 110 -4.32 -20.71 20.61
CA THR A 110 -2.90 -20.53 20.93
C THR A 110 -2.05 -21.61 20.27
N TYR A 111 -0.82 -21.26 19.91
CA TYR A 111 0.08 -22.13 19.16
C TYR A 111 1.48 -22.11 19.78
N ILE A 112 2.10 -23.28 19.96
CA ILE A 112 3.42 -23.38 20.58
C ILE A 112 4.51 -23.27 19.52
N ASN A 113 5.45 -22.37 19.77
CA ASN A 113 6.66 -22.24 18.99
C ASN A 113 7.62 -23.41 19.26
N THR A 114 7.71 -24.32 18.28
CA THR A 114 8.55 -25.52 18.34
C THR A 114 9.91 -25.37 17.64
N VAL A 115 10.11 -24.30 16.87
CA VAL A 115 11.37 -24.04 16.14
C VAL A 115 12.34 -23.19 16.97
N GLY A 116 11.81 -22.45 17.95
CA GLY A 116 12.56 -21.55 18.81
C GLY A 116 12.60 -20.13 18.25
N CYS A 117 13.68 -19.41 18.53
CA CYS A 117 13.66 -17.97 18.33
C CYS A 117 13.76 -17.52 16.87
N CYS A 118 13.40 -16.24 16.79
CA CYS A 118 13.87 -15.18 15.93
C CYS A 118 13.07 -14.98 14.65
N PHE A 119 11.80 -15.40 14.66
CA PHE A 119 10.85 -15.03 13.63
C PHE A 119 10.49 -13.55 13.74
N ARG A 120 10.62 -12.83 12.61
CA ARG A 120 10.37 -11.39 12.52
C ARG A 120 9.03 -11.15 11.85
N ASP A 121 9.00 -11.27 10.54
CA ASP A 121 7.80 -11.07 9.75
C ASP A 121 7.19 -12.41 9.31
N GLY A 122 5.91 -12.35 8.96
CA GLY A 122 5.14 -13.50 8.53
C GLY A 122 4.13 -13.14 7.44
N THR A 123 3.66 -14.15 6.73
CA THR A 123 2.63 -14.01 5.70
C THR A 123 1.81 -15.30 5.58
N THR A 124 0.76 -15.29 4.76
CA THR A 124 -0.07 -16.47 4.50
C THR A 124 -0.53 -16.52 3.05
N ASP A 125 -0.65 -17.74 2.52
CA ASP A 125 -1.34 -18.00 1.23
C ASP A 125 -2.76 -18.55 1.43
N GLY A 126 -3.27 -18.49 2.66
CA GLY A 126 -4.59 -18.99 3.04
C GLY A 126 -4.63 -20.50 3.28
N LYS A 127 -3.58 -21.23 2.90
CA LYS A 127 -3.42 -22.67 3.18
C LYS A 127 -2.29 -22.95 4.16
N PHE A 128 -1.25 -22.15 4.14
CA PHE A 128 -0.07 -22.25 4.98
C PHE A 128 0.36 -20.86 5.42
N ASN A 129 0.96 -20.78 6.61
CA ASN A 129 1.65 -19.57 7.02
C ASN A 129 3.13 -19.71 6.72
N TYR A 130 3.78 -18.59 6.49
CA TYR A 130 5.19 -18.49 6.21
C TYR A 130 5.79 -17.47 7.16
N ALA A 131 6.98 -17.72 7.66
CA ALA A 131 7.69 -16.74 8.46
C ALA A 131 9.18 -16.80 8.21
N ILE A 132 9.82 -15.64 8.28
CA ILE A 132 11.26 -15.52 8.13
C ILE A 132 11.91 -15.53 9.50
N ARG A 133 12.78 -16.51 9.70
CA ARG A 133 13.64 -16.61 10.86
C ARG A 133 14.93 -15.84 10.58
N GLU A 134 15.15 -14.83 11.40
CA GLU A 134 16.40 -14.12 11.43
C GLU A 134 17.48 -15.00 12.05
N ALA A 135 18.46 -15.40 11.25
CA ALA A 135 19.65 -16.09 11.72
C ALA A 135 20.92 -15.29 11.40
N PRO A 136 22.02 -15.49 12.15
CA PRO A 136 23.24 -14.68 11.98
C PRO A 136 23.93 -14.85 10.62
N VAL A 137 23.68 -15.95 9.91
CA VAL A 137 24.43 -16.32 8.70
C VAL A 137 23.54 -16.48 7.48
N ASN A 138 22.34 -17.06 7.64
CA ASN A 138 21.38 -17.24 6.54
C ASN A 138 19.97 -17.02 7.08
N ASN A 139 19.11 -16.37 6.31
CA ASN A 139 17.69 -16.32 6.67
C ASN A 139 17.05 -17.64 6.28
N GLU A 140 16.28 -18.18 7.21
CA GLU A 140 15.53 -19.42 7.01
C GLU A 140 14.06 -19.05 6.90
N ILE A 141 13.42 -19.40 5.78
CA ILE A 141 11.98 -19.25 5.63
C ILE A 141 11.35 -20.58 5.98
N TYR A 142 10.39 -20.55 6.90
CA TYR A 142 9.64 -21.74 7.28
C TYR A 142 8.22 -21.62 6.75
N ARG A 143 7.70 -22.74 6.27
CA ARG A 143 6.28 -22.96 6.06
C ARG A 143 5.69 -23.66 7.28
N PHE A 144 4.49 -23.30 7.65
CA PHE A 144 3.72 -23.89 8.74
C PHE A 144 2.31 -24.18 8.25
N ASN A 145 1.60 -25.04 8.97
CA ASN A 145 0.15 -25.08 8.91
C ASN A 145 -0.46 -23.70 9.27
N PRO A 146 -1.75 -23.44 8.94
CA PRO A 146 -2.41 -22.17 9.26
C PRO A 146 -2.41 -21.82 10.75
N ASP A 147 -2.35 -22.83 11.62
CA ASP A 147 -2.26 -22.72 13.06
C ASP A 147 -0.81 -22.68 13.55
N TRP A 148 0.13 -22.33 12.66
CA TRP A 148 1.52 -22.17 13.03
C TRP A 148 2.15 -23.51 13.53
N THR A 149 1.57 -24.68 13.22
CA THR A 149 2.17 -25.98 13.54
C THR A 149 2.93 -26.59 12.35
N ASP A 150 3.58 -27.75 12.56
CA ASP A 150 4.32 -28.51 11.55
C ASP A 150 5.33 -27.65 10.76
N PRO A 151 6.37 -27.09 11.42
CA PRO A 151 7.36 -26.27 10.76
C PRO A 151 8.15 -27.05 9.72
N GLN A 152 8.18 -26.54 8.50
CA GLN A 152 8.98 -27.08 7.40
C GLN A 152 9.89 -26.00 6.84
N LEU A 153 11.19 -26.20 6.97
CA LEU A 153 12.19 -25.31 6.37
C LEU A 153 12.02 -25.33 4.85
N MET A 154 11.80 -24.16 4.27
CA MET A 154 11.80 -23.99 2.83
C MET A 154 13.22 -23.80 2.35
N THR A 155 13.69 -24.72 1.50
CA THR A 155 14.97 -24.55 0.83
C THR A 155 14.79 -23.55 -0.31
N PHE A 156 14.89 -22.26 0.00
CA PHE A 156 15.11 -21.24 -1.01
C PHE A 156 16.51 -21.54 -1.52
N GLY A 157 16.65 -21.87 -2.80
CA GLY A 157 17.95 -22.22 -3.35
C GLY A 157 18.95 -21.16 -2.92
N THR A 158 19.98 -21.54 -2.15
CA THR A 158 21.06 -20.62 -1.77
C THR A 158 21.53 -20.02 -3.08
N VAL A 159 21.18 -18.76 -3.31
CA VAL A 159 21.69 -18.05 -4.45
C VAL A 159 23.14 -17.81 -4.04
N SER A 160 24.04 -18.72 -4.47
CA SER A 160 25.47 -18.59 -4.22
C SER A 160 25.91 -17.28 -4.86
N GLY A 161 26.27 -16.30 -4.01
CA GLY A 161 26.56 -14.93 -4.45
C GLY A 161 25.33 -14.10 -4.84
N GLY A 162 24.13 -14.50 -4.42
CA GLY A 162 22.91 -13.74 -4.65
C GLY A 162 22.50 -12.86 -3.47
N PRO A 163 21.60 -11.90 -3.73
CA PRO A 163 21.31 -10.74 -2.86
C PRO A 163 20.68 -11.04 -1.48
N ILE A 164 20.53 -12.29 -1.06
CA ILE A 164 20.10 -12.64 0.31
C ILE A 164 21.32 -12.85 1.22
N GLU A 165 22.36 -12.03 1.05
CA GLU A 165 23.45 -11.91 2.02
C GLU A 165 23.07 -10.82 3.03
N GLY A 166 22.68 -11.22 4.24
CA GLY A 166 22.28 -10.28 5.30
C GLY A 166 21.17 -10.80 6.19
N ARG A 167 20.69 -9.96 7.11
CA ARG A 167 19.52 -10.25 7.95
C ARG A 167 18.28 -9.84 7.17
N SER A 168 17.59 -10.79 6.56
CA SER A 168 16.27 -10.57 5.98
C SER A 168 15.24 -10.77 7.05
N SER A 169 14.31 -9.84 7.11
CA SER A 169 13.34 -9.74 8.19
C SER A 169 11.93 -9.51 7.70
N GLY A 170 11.73 -9.15 6.42
CA GLY A 170 10.41 -8.94 5.84
C GLY A 170 10.06 -9.99 4.79
N ILE A 171 8.80 -10.44 4.79
CA ILE A 171 8.25 -11.39 3.82
C ILE A 171 6.78 -11.05 3.52
N ALA A 172 6.38 -11.06 2.25
CA ALA A 172 4.98 -10.94 1.86
C ALA A 172 4.66 -11.93 0.74
N TYR A 173 3.47 -12.55 0.79
CA TYR A 173 2.98 -13.42 -0.28
C TYR A 173 2.28 -12.60 -1.37
N ASP A 174 2.70 -12.79 -2.62
CA ASP A 174 2.04 -12.21 -3.78
C ASP A 174 1.02 -13.20 -4.33
N SER A 175 -0.25 -12.91 -4.09
CA SER A 175 -1.36 -13.77 -4.53
C SER A 175 -1.68 -13.65 -6.02
N SER A 176 -1.12 -12.66 -6.72
CA SER A 176 -1.39 -12.44 -8.15
C SER A 176 -0.66 -13.42 -9.06
N ASP A 177 0.52 -13.89 -8.63
CA ASP A 177 1.39 -14.78 -9.42
C ASP A 177 1.98 -15.97 -8.63
N ASP A 178 1.53 -16.18 -7.39
CA ASP A 178 1.95 -17.28 -6.50
C ASP A 178 3.45 -17.21 -6.15
N THR A 179 3.92 -16.03 -5.76
CA THR A 179 5.33 -15.76 -5.43
C THR A 179 5.48 -15.11 -4.06
N PHE A 180 6.71 -14.75 -3.69
CA PHE A 180 7.01 -14.01 -2.48
C PHE A 180 7.83 -12.76 -2.77
N TRP A 181 7.59 -11.74 -1.95
CA TRP A 181 8.47 -10.59 -1.78
C TRP A 181 9.28 -10.77 -0.51
N LEU A 182 10.59 -10.49 -0.55
CA LEU A 182 11.48 -10.53 0.60
C LEU A 182 12.22 -9.21 0.76
N ALA A 183 12.33 -8.72 1.99
CA ALA A 183 13.17 -7.56 2.30
C ALA A 183 14.40 -7.99 3.09
N SER A 184 15.57 -7.62 2.56
CA SER A 184 16.85 -7.85 3.19
C SER A 184 17.42 -6.56 3.77
N SER A 185 17.80 -6.61 5.05
CA SER A 185 18.70 -5.63 5.64
C SER A 185 20.13 -6.11 5.44
N ASN A 186 20.90 -5.36 4.66
CA ASN A 186 22.34 -5.50 4.65
C ASN A 186 22.90 -4.50 5.67
N ILE A 187 23.33 -5.00 6.82
CA ILE A 187 23.85 -4.20 7.94
C ILE A 187 25.06 -3.34 7.52
N SER A 188 25.80 -3.75 6.49
CA SER A 188 26.96 -3.02 5.98
C SER A 188 26.65 -2.09 4.81
N ALA A 189 25.42 -2.13 4.27
CA ALA A 189 25.03 -1.33 3.12
C ALA A 189 24.15 -0.15 3.50
N THR A 190 24.26 0.92 2.71
CA THR A 190 23.39 2.10 2.76
C THR A 190 22.05 1.89 2.04
N VAL A 191 21.86 0.70 1.44
CA VAL A 191 20.74 0.35 0.57
C VAL A 191 20.14 -0.96 1.10
N SER A 192 18.82 -0.97 1.28
CA SER A 192 18.07 -2.20 1.55
C SER A 192 17.63 -2.81 0.23
N ILE A 193 17.53 -4.13 0.14
CA ILE A 193 17.13 -4.80 -1.10
C ILE A 193 15.78 -5.46 -0.89
N VAL A 194 14.87 -5.24 -1.84
CA VAL A 194 13.61 -5.96 -1.95
C VAL A 194 13.71 -6.92 -3.13
N LEU A 195 13.31 -8.17 -2.91
CA LEU A 195 13.45 -9.28 -3.85
C LEU A 195 12.07 -9.82 -4.18
N HIS A 196 11.83 -10.09 -5.45
CA HIS A 196 10.70 -10.90 -5.91
C HIS A 196 11.20 -12.30 -6.21
N VAL A 197 10.62 -13.33 -5.60
CA VAL A 197 11.12 -14.69 -5.68
C VAL A 197 9.99 -15.70 -5.86
N SER A 198 10.23 -16.71 -6.68
CA SER A 198 9.32 -17.86 -6.82
C SER A 198 9.18 -18.65 -5.52
N ARG A 199 8.17 -19.54 -5.43
CA ARG A 199 7.97 -20.46 -4.28
C ARG A 199 9.18 -21.32 -3.93
N THR A 200 10.05 -21.59 -4.91
CA THR A 200 11.28 -22.38 -4.72
C THR A 200 12.51 -21.50 -4.43
N GLY A 201 12.32 -20.19 -4.27
CA GLY A 201 13.37 -19.21 -3.95
C GLY A 201 14.20 -18.72 -5.13
N GLY A 202 13.81 -19.04 -6.37
CA GLY A 202 14.45 -18.45 -7.56
C GLY A 202 14.07 -16.97 -7.70
N VAL A 203 15.07 -16.08 -7.76
CA VAL A 203 14.87 -14.63 -7.91
C VAL A 203 14.31 -14.33 -9.30
N ILE A 204 13.21 -13.57 -9.33
CA ILE A 204 12.50 -13.10 -10.52
C ILE A 204 12.96 -11.69 -10.84
N SER A 205 12.86 -10.79 -9.86
CA SER A 205 13.29 -9.40 -9.94
C SER A 205 13.78 -8.91 -8.57
N PHE A 206 14.38 -7.73 -8.52
CA PHE A 206 14.76 -7.07 -7.27
C PHE A 206 14.95 -5.58 -7.50
N PHE A 207 14.88 -4.80 -6.42
CA PHE A 207 15.23 -3.39 -6.45
C PHE A 207 15.90 -2.94 -5.15
N GLY A 208 16.69 -1.87 -5.26
CA GLY A 208 17.31 -1.22 -4.10
C GLY A 208 16.41 -0.12 -3.54
N VAL A 209 16.39 0.02 -2.23
CA VAL A 209 15.77 1.12 -1.50
C VAL A 209 16.91 1.97 -0.94
N PRO A 210 17.03 3.26 -1.31
CA PRO A 210 18.20 4.11 -1.03
C PRO A 210 18.24 4.59 0.43
N ARG A 211 18.04 3.65 1.35
CA ARG A 211 18.01 3.83 2.79
C ARG A 211 18.37 2.51 3.45
N GLN A 212 19.23 2.58 4.46
CA GLN A 212 19.48 1.45 5.34
C GLN A 212 18.24 1.23 6.22
N ALA A 213 17.68 0.03 6.14
CA ALA A 213 16.62 -0.44 7.00
C ALA A 213 17.21 -1.28 8.12
N HIS A 214 16.80 -0.99 9.35
CA HIS A 214 16.89 -1.99 10.40
C HIS A 214 15.56 -2.74 10.43
N ASP A 215 15.63 -4.07 10.38
CA ASP A 215 14.48 -4.95 10.53
C ASP A 215 13.28 -4.55 9.64
N PRO A 216 13.43 -4.50 8.29
CA PRO A 216 12.31 -4.21 7.41
C PRO A 216 11.20 -5.27 7.54
N SER A 217 9.96 -4.84 7.45
CA SER A 217 8.79 -5.70 7.26
C SER A 217 8.10 -5.38 5.94
N LEU A 218 7.38 -6.35 5.37
CA LEU A 218 6.73 -6.27 4.06
C LEU A 218 5.28 -6.72 4.15
N ALA A 219 4.42 -6.10 3.36
CA ALA A 219 3.06 -6.59 3.13
C ALA A 219 2.67 -6.30 1.68
N TYR A 220 1.95 -7.22 1.05
CA TYR A 220 1.43 -7.05 -0.30
C TYR A 220 -0.07 -6.81 -0.24
N ASP A 221 -0.54 -5.72 -0.84
CA ASP A 221 -1.98 -5.40 -0.90
C ASP A 221 -2.57 -5.94 -2.21
N PRO A 222 -3.35 -7.03 -2.18
CA PRO A 222 -3.96 -7.60 -3.38
C PRO A 222 -5.06 -6.71 -3.99
N ALA A 223 -5.60 -5.74 -3.24
CA ALA A 223 -6.66 -4.87 -3.77
C ALA A 223 -6.17 -3.91 -4.85
N ASP A 224 -4.92 -3.45 -4.75
CA ASP A 224 -4.35 -2.46 -5.67
C ASP A 224 -2.98 -2.85 -6.24
N ASN A 225 -2.51 -4.08 -5.97
CA ASN A 225 -1.20 -4.59 -6.40
C ASN A 225 -0.05 -3.67 -5.94
N THR A 226 -0.07 -3.27 -4.68
CA THR A 226 1.01 -2.47 -4.10
C THR A 226 1.77 -3.24 -3.03
N LEU A 227 3.08 -3.01 -3.02
CA LEU A 227 3.96 -3.54 -2.00
C LEU A 227 4.23 -2.46 -0.97
N TRP A 228 3.95 -2.77 0.28
CA TRP A 228 4.22 -1.92 1.41
C TRP A 228 5.50 -2.38 2.09
N LEU A 229 6.37 -1.42 2.41
CA LEU A 229 7.64 -1.66 3.07
C LEU A 229 7.75 -0.73 4.27
N TYR A 230 7.84 -1.31 5.46
CA TYR A 230 8.16 -0.56 6.67
C TYR A 230 9.66 -0.57 6.90
N LEU A 231 10.22 0.61 7.10
CA LEU A 231 11.62 0.82 7.39
C LEU A 231 11.76 1.43 8.78
N SER A 232 12.17 0.62 9.76
CA SER A 232 12.55 1.17 11.06
C SER A 232 13.78 2.05 10.89
N GLY A 233 13.72 3.25 11.46
CA GLY A 233 14.88 4.13 11.47
C GLY A 233 16.04 3.51 12.26
N PRO A 234 17.30 3.86 11.94
CA PRO A 234 18.42 3.57 12.85
C PRO A 234 18.13 4.20 14.22
N LEU A 235 18.78 3.74 15.29
CA LEU A 235 18.52 4.23 16.67
C LEU A 235 18.42 5.77 16.72
N GLY A 236 17.19 6.30 16.81
CA GLY A 236 16.88 7.75 16.84
C GLY A 236 16.51 8.41 15.49
N GLY A 237 16.49 7.68 14.38
CA GLY A 237 15.99 8.12 13.07
C GLY A 237 14.49 7.85 12.88
N GLU A 238 13.86 8.57 11.97
CA GLU A 238 12.42 8.45 11.69
C GLU A 238 12.10 7.13 11.00
N SER A 239 11.15 6.35 11.50
CA SER A 239 10.63 5.20 10.75
C SER A 239 9.78 5.67 9.57
N GLN A 240 9.65 4.85 8.53
CA GLN A 240 8.88 5.20 7.34
C GLN A 240 8.09 4.00 6.84
N LEU A 241 6.87 4.26 6.41
CA LEU A 241 6.06 3.33 5.63
C LEU A 241 6.08 3.80 4.17
N LEU A 242 6.54 2.93 3.27
CA LEU A 242 6.72 3.22 1.85
C LEU A 242 5.82 2.31 1.03
N GLN A 243 5.18 2.88 0.00
CA GLN A 243 4.35 2.12 -0.94
C GLN A 243 5.05 2.06 -2.30
N TYR A 244 5.10 0.88 -2.90
CA TYR A 244 5.66 0.65 -4.23
C TYR A 244 4.61 0.00 -5.13
N SER A 245 4.68 0.29 -6.43
CA SER A 245 3.99 -0.49 -7.46
C SER A 245 4.69 -1.84 -7.60
N THR A 246 3.94 -2.95 -7.67
CA THR A 246 4.51 -4.24 -8.11
C THR A 246 4.48 -4.40 -9.62
N ILE A 247 3.79 -3.50 -10.34
CA ILE A 247 3.85 -3.43 -11.79
C ILE A 247 5.21 -2.83 -12.18
N ASP A 248 6.11 -3.71 -12.62
CA ASP A 248 7.47 -3.38 -13.03
C ASP A 248 7.52 -2.36 -14.17
N ASP A 249 8.33 -1.32 -14.03
CA ASP A 249 9.08 -0.78 -15.17
C ASP A 249 10.44 -1.52 -15.20
N PRO A 250 10.65 -2.46 -16.13
CA PRO A 250 11.87 -3.25 -16.21
C PRO A 250 13.14 -2.41 -16.48
N ASN A 251 12.99 -1.10 -16.72
CA ASN A 251 14.10 -0.17 -16.95
C ASN A 251 14.35 0.81 -15.80
N ALA A 252 13.57 0.78 -14.72
CA ALA A 252 13.75 1.68 -13.58
C ALA A 252 14.78 1.08 -12.59
N PRO A 253 15.99 1.66 -12.45
CA PRO A 253 17.03 1.08 -11.59
C PRO A 253 16.69 1.14 -10.09
N ILE A 254 15.78 2.03 -9.68
CA ILE A 254 15.21 2.16 -8.34
C ILE A 254 13.78 2.68 -8.50
N PRO A 255 12.74 1.93 -8.07
CA PRO A 255 11.37 2.42 -8.11
C PRO A 255 11.24 3.59 -7.13
N VAL A 256 10.60 4.67 -7.58
CA VAL A 256 10.19 5.77 -6.69
C VAL A 256 8.96 5.32 -5.92
N PRO A 257 8.91 5.44 -4.58
CA PRO A 257 7.71 5.13 -3.83
C PRO A 257 6.51 5.91 -4.36
N LEU A 258 5.38 5.23 -4.53
CA LEU A 258 4.10 5.85 -4.89
C LEU A 258 3.63 6.80 -3.77
N SER A 259 3.89 6.42 -2.53
CA SER A 259 3.63 7.22 -1.35
C SER A 259 4.63 6.92 -0.24
N SER A 260 4.74 7.86 0.72
CA SER A 260 5.56 7.70 1.92
C SER A 260 4.85 8.34 3.10
N GLN A 261 4.88 7.66 4.24
CA GLN A 261 4.27 8.11 5.49
C GLN A 261 5.28 7.95 6.63
N PRO A 262 5.23 8.83 7.66
CA PRO A 262 5.96 8.59 8.89
C PRO A 262 5.49 7.27 9.52
N GLY A 263 6.45 6.43 9.92
CA GLY A 263 6.19 5.22 10.70
C GLY A 263 6.25 5.50 12.20
N SER A 264 5.56 4.68 12.99
CA SER A 264 5.56 4.74 14.46
C SER A 264 6.35 3.59 15.06
N GLY A 265 7.50 3.91 15.67
CA GLY A 265 8.25 2.96 16.50
C GLY A 265 8.82 1.77 15.74
N PHE A 266 8.80 0.61 16.39
CA PHE A 266 9.32 -0.66 15.89
C PHE A 266 8.16 -1.53 15.39
N VAL A 267 8.21 -1.97 14.13
CA VAL A 267 7.19 -2.81 13.49
C VAL A 267 7.87 -4.04 12.88
N PRO A 268 8.01 -5.14 13.65
CA PRO A 268 8.68 -6.36 13.18
C PRO A 268 7.93 -7.11 12.08
N ALA A 269 6.64 -6.88 11.92
CA ALA A 269 5.82 -7.57 10.94
C ALA A 269 4.62 -6.75 10.51
N MET A 270 4.16 -7.00 9.29
CA MET A 270 2.93 -6.42 8.78
C MET A 270 2.30 -7.29 7.70
N GLU A 271 0.98 -7.21 7.54
CA GLU A 271 0.27 -8.06 6.59
C GLU A 271 -1.11 -7.45 6.27
N PHE A 272 -1.52 -7.61 5.02
CA PHE A 272 -2.88 -7.32 4.59
C PHE A 272 -3.75 -8.56 4.76
N GLN A 273 -5.05 -8.37 4.95
CA GLN A 273 -5.96 -9.49 4.83
C GLN A 273 -5.84 -10.12 3.42
N LEU A 274 -5.54 -11.42 3.34
CA LEU A 274 -5.37 -12.11 2.06
C LEU A 274 -6.65 -12.12 1.23
N HIS A 275 -7.75 -12.59 1.83
CA HIS A 275 -9.06 -12.59 1.19
C HIS A 275 -9.83 -11.35 1.58
N GLN A 276 -9.38 -10.20 1.08
CA GLN A 276 -10.22 -9.01 1.15
C GLN A 276 -11.47 -9.25 0.33
N THR A 277 -12.63 -9.02 0.96
CA THR A 277 -13.80 -8.70 0.16
C THR A 277 -13.43 -7.40 -0.56
N PRO A 278 -13.48 -7.34 -1.91
CA PRO A 278 -13.13 -6.13 -2.63
C PRO A 278 -13.83 -4.96 -1.94
N PRO A 279 -13.11 -3.89 -1.56
CA PRO A 279 -13.75 -2.74 -0.93
C PRO A 279 -14.92 -2.39 -1.82
N ALA A 280 -16.13 -2.33 -1.24
CA ALA A 280 -17.31 -1.97 -2.00
C ALA A 280 -16.93 -0.73 -2.80
N ILE A 281 -16.94 -0.85 -4.14
CA ILE A 281 -16.45 0.19 -5.05
C ILE A 281 -16.98 1.49 -4.49
N PRO A 282 -16.11 2.43 -4.05
CA PRO A 282 -16.57 3.60 -3.34
C PRO A 282 -17.64 4.22 -4.20
N GLU A 283 -18.91 4.16 -3.75
CA GLU A 283 -19.96 4.74 -4.55
C GLU A 283 -19.52 6.19 -4.75
N PRO A 284 -19.43 6.67 -6.01
CA PRO A 284 -18.97 8.02 -6.27
C PRO A 284 -19.76 8.90 -5.32
N SER A 285 -19.03 9.56 -4.40
CA SER A 285 -19.68 10.15 -3.23
C SER A 285 -20.88 10.95 -3.72
N ILE A 286 -22.00 10.93 -2.99
CA ILE A 286 -23.19 11.69 -3.40
C ILE A 286 -22.80 13.14 -3.75
N ALA A 287 -21.77 13.69 -3.09
CA ALA A 287 -21.12 14.95 -3.45
C ALA A 287 -20.53 15.00 -4.88
N ALA A 288 -19.78 13.99 -5.34
CA ALA A 288 -19.26 13.90 -6.70
C ALA A 288 -20.38 13.77 -7.75
N LEU A 289 -21.39 12.94 -7.49
CA LEU A 289 -22.57 12.81 -8.37
C LEU A 289 -23.40 14.09 -8.42
N LEU A 290 -23.64 14.74 -7.27
CA LEU A 290 -24.32 16.03 -7.20
C LEU A 290 -23.50 17.13 -7.87
N GLY A 291 -22.18 17.12 -7.70
CA GLY A 291 -21.26 18.05 -8.36
C GLY A 291 -21.31 17.93 -9.88
N ALA A 292 -21.23 16.71 -10.40
CA ALA A 292 -21.36 16.42 -11.83
C ALA A 292 -22.77 16.76 -12.36
N GLY A 293 -23.82 16.48 -11.58
CA GLY A 293 -25.20 16.82 -11.90
C GLY A 293 -25.43 18.34 -11.98
N LEU A 294 -24.92 19.10 -11.00
CA LEU A 294 -24.98 20.57 -11.00
C LEU A 294 -24.19 21.17 -12.17
N ALA A 295 -23.01 20.62 -12.46
CA ALA A 295 -22.22 20.99 -13.62
C ALA A 295 -23.00 20.78 -14.93
N ALA A 296 -23.62 19.61 -15.10
CA ALA A 296 -24.43 19.30 -16.28
C ALA A 296 -25.64 20.24 -16.40
N LEU A 297 -26.33 20.53 -15.29
CA LEU A 297 -27.46 21.47 -15.26
C LEU A 297 -27.04 22.90 -15.62
N LEU A 298 -25.89 23.37 -15.13
CA LEU A 298 -25.35 24.68 -15.49
C LEU A 298 -24.97 24.74 -16.98
N CYS A 299 -24.37 23.68 -17.53
CA CYS A 299 -24.08 23.56 -18.96
C CYS A 299 -25.36 23.55 -19.82
N LEU A 300 -26.41 22.84 -19.40
CA LEU A 300 -27.69 22.81 -20.12
C LEU A 300 -28.42 24.16 -20.06
N ARG A 301 -28.43 24.82 -18.90
CA ARG A 301 -29.05 26.14 -18.72
C ARG A 301 -28.37 27.21 -19.57
N THR A 302 -27.04 27.22 -19.59
CA THR A 302 -26.27 28.15 -20.43
C THR A 302 -26.49 27.90 -21.92
N ARG A 303 -26.63 26.63 -22.35
CA ARG A 303 -27.00 26.29 -23.73
C ARG A 303 -28.38 26.82 -24.12
N ARG A 304 -29.40 26.63 -23.28
CA ARG A 304 -30.77 27.15 -23.54
C ARG A 304 -30.79 28.67 -23.65
N TYR A 305 -30.12 29.38 -22.74
CA TYR A 305 -30.07 30.84 -22.76
C TYR A 305 -29.47 31.38 -24.07
N ARG A 306 -28.45 30.70 -24.62
CA ARG A 306 -27.86 31.06 -25.92
C ARG A 306 -28.82 30.82 -27.09
N GLN A 307 -29.61 29.74 -27.05
CA GLN A 307 -30.59 29.45 -28.11
C GLN A 307 -31.70 30.51 -28.13
N SER A 308 -32.21 30.93 -26.97
CA SER A 308 -33.23 31.99 -26.89
C SER A 308 -32.70 33.38 -27.24
N ALA A 309 -31.41 33.66 -26.99
CA ALA A 309 -30.79 34.94 -27.37
C ALA A 309 -30.40 35.02 -28.86
N ALA A 310 -30.33 33.87 -29.55
CA ALA A 310 -29.97 33.79 -30.96
C ALA A 310 -31.18 33.79 -31.91
N GLU A 311 -32.39 34.04 -31.40
CA GLU A 311 -33.58 34.24 -32.22
C GLU A 311 -33.66 35.74 -32.57
N PRO A 312 -33.17 36.19 -33.75
CA PRO A 312 -33.26 37.59 -34.12
C PRO A 312 -34.73 37.97 -34.28
N ALA A 313 -35.07 39.16 -33.82
CA ALA A 313 -36.31 39.86 -34.12
C ALA A 313 -36.41 40.11 -35.64
N LEU A 314 -36.73 39.07 -36.39
CA LEU A 314 -37.07 39.09 -37.81
C LEU A 314 -38.60 39.23 -37.91
N ALA A 315 -39.13 40.31 -37.34
CA ALA A 315 -40.53 40.67 -37.53
C ALA A 315 -40.65 42.19 -37.63
N HIS A 316 -41.21 42.62 -38.77
CA HIS A 316 -41.65 43.98 -39.11
C HIS A 316 -40.60 44.98 -39.62
N SER A 317 -40.14 44.73 -40.84
CA SER A 317 -39.97 45.80 -41.84
C SER A 317 -40.76 45.42 -43.09
N THR A 318 -42.06 45.73 -43.10
CA THR A 318 -42.82 45.89 -44.34
C THR A 318 -43.11 47.36 -44.49
N SER A 319 -42.32 47.98 -45.36
CA SER A 319 -42.40 49.37 -45.75
C SER A 319 -43.65 49.66 -46.59
N PHE A 320 -44.18 50.85 -46.29
CA PHE A 320 -45.07 51.70 -47.06
C PHE A 320 -44.78 51.83 -48.58
N SER A 321 -45.86 52.12 -49.31
CA SER A 321 -46.00 53.03 -50.47
C SER A 321 -46.32 52.41 -51.84
N MET A 322 -47.59 52.53 -52.25
CA MET A 322 -48.02 53.42 -53.34
C MET A 322 -49.42 53.95 -53.04
#